data_AF-A0A9P0W054-F1
#
_entry.id   AF-A0A9P0W054-F1
#
_cell.length_a   1.000
_cell.length_b   1.000
_cell.length_c   1.000
_cell.angle_alpha   90.00
_cell.angle_beta   90.00
_cell.angle_gamma   90.00
#
_symmetry.space_group_name_H-M   'P 1'
#
loop_
_entity.id
_entity.type
_entity.pdbx_description
1 polymer ?
#
loop_
_entity_poly.entity_id
_entity_poly.type
_entity_poly.pdbx_seq_one_letter_code
_entity_poly.pdbx_strand_id
1 'polypeptide(L)'
;MAPGSGSSSSSSSSSPSPQESSPSLPPSYPPIPLSTSIILDKFTPPTPPNDKITLRFTPIGSTPGITPNVLKISGDRTMVVISQFISKKLKTKSVHLYIQNTFEPNPDELVYDLFRLFKTNNELIVSYCLQVAFG
;
A
#
# COMPACT_ATOMS: atom_id res chain seq x y z
N MET A 1 22.52 -0.16 60.52
CA MET A 1 23.91 -0.46 60.94
C MET A 1 24.76 -0.65 59.69
N ALA A 2 25.94 -0.05 59.68
CA ALA A 2 27.20 -0.39 59.00
C ALA A 2 27.26 -0.89 57.52
N PRO A 3 28.41 -0.70 56.81
CA PRO A 3 28.49 -0.78 55.35
C PRO A 3 29.52 -1.82 54.83
N GLY A 4 29.71 -1.85 53.51
CA GLY A 4 31.00 -2.16 52.88
C GLY A 4 30.89 -2.86 51.53
N SER A 5 31.90 -2.87 50.65
CA SER A 5 33.15 -2.09 50.54
C SER A 5 33.86 -2.49 49.24
N GLY A 6 34.74 -1.64 48.67
CA GLY A 6 35.56 -1.93 47.47
C GLY A 6 35.06 -1.14 46.24
N SER A 7 35.72 -0.08 45.74
CA SER A 7 37.16 0.19 45.52
C SER A 7 37.77 -0.80 44.50
N SER A 8 38.54 -0.42 43.47
CA SER A 8 38.89 0.90 42.86
C SER A 8 39.51 0.59 41.46
N SER A 9 40.24 1.42 40.68
CA SER A 9 40.82 2.78 40.80
C SER A 9 41.35 3.22 39.41
N SER A 10 41.45 4.55 39.16
CA SER A 10 42.39 5.21 38.22
C SER A 10 42.28 4.92 36.69
N SER A 11 42.70 5.79 35.77
CA SER A 11 43.55 7.01 35.90
C SER A 11 43.24 8.08 34.85
N SER A 12 43.58 9.31 35.21
CA SER A 12 43.58 10.56 34.43
C SER A 12 44.64 10.69 33.33
N SER A 13 44.30 11.40 32.25
CA SER A 13 45.13 12.37 31.47
C SER A 13 44.31 12.82 30.23
N SER A 14 44.34 14.04 29.68
CA SER A 14 45.26 15.19 29.78
C SER A 14 44.52 16.53 29.57
N SER A 15 45.09 17.65 30.05
CA SER A 15 44.87 19.03 29.52
C SER A 15 45.81 19.30 28.32
N PRO A 16 45.76 20.41 27.52
CA PRO A 16 45.15 21.73 27.79
C PRO A 16 44.40 22.42 26.61
N SER A 17 43.99 23.69 26.77
CA SER A 17 43.53 24.62 25.72
C SER A 17 44.71 25.23 24.93
N PRO A 18 44.54 25.76 23.69
CA PRO A 18 44.06 27.16 23.53
C PRO A 18 43.23 27.43 22.23
N GLN A 19 42.97 28.71 21.96
CA GLN A 19 42.36 29.29 20.75
C GLN A 19 43.23 29.09 19.50
N GLU A 20 42.66 29.17 18.27
CA GLU A 20 43.12 30.08 17.19
C GLU A 20 42.33 29.91 15.85
N SER A 21 42.05 31.06 15.21
CA SER A 21 41.78 31.40 13.79
C SER A 21 41.13 30.44 12.77
N SER A 22 40.18 31.02 12.03
CA SER A 22 39.79 30.59 10.68
C SER A 22 40.93 30.81 9.67
N PRO A 23 41.10 29.90 8.69
CA PRO A 23 41.39 30.35 7.32
C PRO A 23 40.59 29.61 6.24
N SER A 24 39.85 30.39 5.45
CA SER A 24 39.70 30.31 3.99
C SER A 24 39.59 28.93 3.28
N LEU A 25 38.39 28.61 2.77
CA LEU A 25 38.02 28.65 1.33
C LEU A 25 36.66 27.93 1.13
N PRO A 26 35.80 28.37 0.18
CA PRO A 26 34.53 27.71 -0.05
C PRO A 26 34.73 26.39 -0.83
N PRO A 27 34.17 25.25 -0.38
CA PRO A 27 33.83 24.20 -1.33
C PRO A 27 32.77 24.78 -2.27
N SER A 28 33.16 25.02 -3.52
CA SER A 28 32.26 25.39 -4.59
C SER A 28 31.26 24.27 -4.81
N TYR A 29 30.13 24.31 -4.10
CA TYR A 29 29.00 23.42 -4.37
C TYR A 29 28.58 23.65 -5.82
N PRO A 30 28.62 22.62 -6.70
CA PRO A 30 27.94 22.73 -7.98
C PRO A 30 26.46 23.02 -7.68
N PRO A 31 25.83 23.96 -8.40
CA PRO A 31 24.42 24.24 -8.17
C PRO A 31 23.63 22.95 -8.39
N ILE A 32 22.96 22.50 -7.32
CA ILE A 32 22.06 21.35 -7.37
C ILE A 32 21.04 21.65 -8.48
N PRO A 33 20.96 20.85 -9.56
CA PRO A 33 20.01 21.12 -10.61
C PRO A 33 18.60 20.96 -10.03
N LEU A 34 17.86 22.06 -9.94
CA LEU A 34 16.44 22.11 -9.56
C LEU A 34 15.58 21.51 -10.69
N SER A 35 15.79 20.23 -10.99
CA SER A 35 15.16 19.50 -12.08
C SER A 35 14.66 18.12 -11.64
N THR A 36 14.15 18.05 -10.40
CA THR A 36 13.31 16.93 -9.93
C THR A 36 12.02 16.80 -10.73
N SER A 37 11.67 17.78 -11.57
CA SER A 37 10.46 17.82 -12.40
C SER A 37 10.46 16.88 -13.61
N ILE A 38 11.61 16.31 -14.01
CA ILE A 38 11.70 15.53 -15.27
C ILE A 38 11.12 14.10 -15.15
N ILE A 39 10.92 13.57 -13.94
CA ILE A 39 10.30 12.25 -13.71
C ILE A 39 8.93 12.39 -13.03
N LEU A 40 8.07 13.24 -13.60
CA LEU A 40 6.61 13.23 -13.35
C LEU A 40 5.78 13.11 -14.64
N ASP A 41 6.38 13.37 -15.81
CA ASP A 41 5.75 13.32 -17.15
C ASP A 41 5.39 11.90 -17.66
N LYS A 42 5.51 10.87 -16.80
CA LYS A 42 4.97 9.51 -17.06
C LYS A 42 3.81 9.14 -16.13
N PHE A 43 3.22 10.12 -15.46
CA PHE A 43 1.91 10.00 -14.85
C PHE A 43 0.86 10.79 -15.66
N THR A 44 0.83 10.55 -16.98
CA THR A 44 -0.44 10.70 -17.70
C THR A 44 -1.44 9.81 -16.96
N PRO A 45 -2.54 10.37 -16.39
CA PRO A 45 -3.63 9.51 -15.97
C PRO A 45 -4.03 8.74 -17.23
N PRO A 46 -3.97 7.40 -17.25
CA PRO A 46 -4.46 6.68 -18.40
C PRO A 46 -5.93 7.05 -18.50
N THR A 47 -6.30 7.81 -19.53
CA THR A 47 -7.71 7.94 -19.94
C THR A 47 -8.22 6.51 -19.95
N PRO A 48 -9.13 6.12 -19.04
CA PRO A 48 -9.47 4.73 -18.87
C PRO A 48 -9.94 4.25 -20.23
N PRO A 49 -9.21 3.33 -20.89
CA PRO A 49 -9.74 2.76 -22.10
C PRO A 49 -11.09 2.16 -21.73
N ASN A 50 -12.04 2.14 -22.68
CA ASN A 50 -13.33 1.46 -22.50
C ASN A 50 -13.14 -0.09 -22.47
N ASP A 51 -12.01 -0.54 -21.93
CA ASP A 51 -11.61 -1.89 -21.64
C ASP A 51 -12.53 -2.45 -20.58
N LYS A 52 -13.42 -3.29 -21.07
CA LYS A 52 -14.31 -4.09 -20.25
C LYS A 52 -13.46 -5.18 -19.59
N ILE A 53 -13.12 -4.99 -18.33
CA ILE A 53 -12.39 -5.95 -17.50
C ILE A 53 -13.27 -7.14 -17.12
N THR A 54 -12.66 -8.30 -16.97
CA THR A 54 -13.33 -9.52 -16.51
C THR A 54 -13.05 -9.73 -15.03
N LEU A 55 -14.10 -9.81 -14.21
CA LEU A 55 -14.01 -10.14 -12.78
C LEU A 55 -14.46 -11.59 -12.56
N ARG A 56 -13.71 -12.32 -11.73
CA ARG A 56 -14.10 -13.66 -11.26
C ARG A 56 -14.33 -13.65 -9.75
N PHE A 57 -15.59 -13.78 -9.37
CA PHE A 57 -16.03 -13.83 -7.99
C PHE A 57 -15.84 -15.24 -7.41
N THR A 58 -15.15 -15.34 -6.27
CA THR A 58 -14.90 -16.62 -5.58
C THR A 58 -15.45 -16.56 -4.14
N PRO A 59 -16.44 -17.38 -3.75
CA PRO A 59 -16.89 -17.40 -2.36
C PRO A 59 -15.80 -18.00 -1.45
N ILE A 60 -15.58 -17.42 -0.28
CA ILE A 60 -14.69 -17.96 0.76
C ILE A 60 -15.53 -18.66 1.84
N GLY A 61 -15.08 -19.84 2.26
CA GLY A 61 -15.70 -20.61 3.35
C GLY A 61 -17.14 -21.01 3.06
N SER A 62 -18.03 -20.88 4.03
CA SER A 62 -19.45 -21.21 3.92
C SER A 62 -20.31 -20.14 3.23
N THR A 63 -19.70 -19.20 2.50
CA THR A 63 -20.41 -18.11 1.82
C THR A 63 -21.17 -18.64 0.58
N PRO A 64 -22.47 -18.32 0.41
CA PRO A 64 -23.21 -18.75 -0.78
C PRO A 64 -22.63 -18.16 -2.08
N GLY A 65 -22.48 -19.02 -3.09
CA GLY A 65 -21.94 -18.66 -4.40
C GLY A 65 -22.88 -17.79 -5.24
N ILE A 66 -22.31 -16.92 -6.09
CA ILE A 66 -23.05 -15.99 -6.94
C ILE A 66 -22.96 -16.43 -8.40
N THR A 67 -24.12 -16.63 -9.03
CA THR A 67 -24.20 -16.92 -10.47
C THR A 67 -24.61 -15.66 -11.26
N PRO A 68 -23.91 -15.33 -12.37
CA PRO A 68 -22.65 -15.92 -12.83
C PRO A 68 -21.46 -15.53 -11.94
N ASN A 69 -20.51 -16.45 -11.75
CA ASN A 69 -19.26 -16.18 -11.01
C ASN A 69 -18.30 -15.28 -11.81
N VAL A 70 -18.49 -15.15 -13.13
CA VAL A 70 -17.68 -14.26 -13.98
C VAL A 70 -18.56 -13.14 -14.51
N LEU A 71 -18.13 -11.88 -14.35
CA LEU A 71 -18.82 -10.70 -14.83
C LEU A 71 -17.86 -9.76 -15.56
N LYS A 72 -18.30 -9.23 -16.70
CA LYS A 72 -17.54 -8.26 -17.49
C LYS A 72 -18.08 -6.85 -17.23
N ILE A 73 -17.25 -5.96 -16.70
CA ILE A 73 -17.63 -4.59 -16.29
C ILE A 73 -16.70 -3.55 -16.91
N SER A 74 -17.08 -2.26 -16.88
CA SER A 74 -16.16 -1.17 -17.22
C SER A 74 -15.14 -0.95 -16.10
N GLY A 75 -13.89 -0.65 -16.46
CA GLY A 75 -12.83 -0.34 -15.49
C GLY A 75 -13.08 0.91 -14.64
N ASP A 76 -13.93 1.82 -15.11
CA ASP A 76 -14.32 3.11 -14.49
C ASP A 76 -15.16 2.98 -13.21
N ARG A 77 -15.39 1.76 -12.73
CA ARG A 77 -16.14 1.52 -11.48
C ARG A 77 -15.17 1.42 -10.32
N THR A 78 -15.66 1.71 -9.11
CA THR A 78 -14.92 1.54 -7.86
C THR A 78 -15.31 0.26 -7.15
N MET A 79 -14.46 -0.22 -6.22
CA MET A 79 -14.73 -1.40 -5.42
C MET A 79 -15.99 -1.29 -4.55
N VAL A 80 -16.42 -0.10 -4.13
CA VAL A 80 -17.73 0.14 -3.47
C VAL A 80 -18.87 -0.46 -4.30
N VAL A 81 -18.91 -0.18 -5.61
CA VAL A 81 -20.00 -0.63 -6.49
C VAL A 81 -20.06 -2.15 -6.55
N ILE A 82 -18.89 -2.81 -6.51
CA ILE A 82 -18.76 -4.26 -6.50
C ILE A 82 -19.26 -4.83 -5.16
N SER A 83 -18.85 -4.24 -4.03
CA SER A 83 -19.32 -4.67 -2.70
C SER A 83 -20.84 -4.55 -2.55
N GLN A 84 -21.43 -3.45 -3.03
CA GLN A 84 -22.88 -3.26 -3.06
C GLN A 84 -23.59 -4.28 -3.96
N PHE A 85 -23.02 -4.62 -5.12
CA PHE A 85 -23.57 -5.65 -6.02
C PHE A 85 -23.57 -7.04 -5.37
N ILE A 86 -22.46 -7.43 -4.74
CA ILE A 86 -22.32 -8.70 -4.00
C ILE A 86 -23.31 -8.74 -2.83
N SER A 87 -23.36 -7.69 -2.01
CA SER A 87 -24.30 -7.55 -0.89
C SER A 87 -25.75 -7.72 -1.32
N LYS A 88 -26.13 -7.09 -2.45
CA LYS A 88 -27.49 -7.16 -3.02
C LYS A 88 -27.82 -8.53 -3.60
N LYS A 89 -26.84 -9.24 -4.18
CA LYS A 89 -26.98 -10.64 -4.63
C LYS A 89 -27.16 -11.61 -3.46
N LEU A 90 -26.41 -11.42 -2.37
CA LEU A 90 -26.44 -12.28 -1.17
C LEU A 90 -27.49 -11.86 -0.13
N LYS A 91 -28.30 -10.82 -0.41
CA LYS A 91 -29.30 -10.24 0.51
C LYS A 91 -28.72 -9.92 1.91
N THR A 92 -27.46 -9.51 1.97
CA THR A 92 -26.69 -9.31 3.21
C THR A 92 -26.35 -7.83 3.39
N LYS A 93 -26.16 -7.39 4.65
CA LYS A 93 -25.87 -5.98 5.01
C LYS A 93 -24.40 -5.57 4.89
N SER A 94 -23.46 -6.50 5.09
CA SER A 94 -22.02 -6.25 4.99
C SER A 94 -21.34 -7.48 4.36
N VAL A 95 -20.42 -7.25 3.44
CA VAL A 95 -19.60 -8.29 2.81
C VAL A 95 -18.16 -7.80 2.71
N HIS A 96 -17.21 -8.68 2.98
CA HIS A 96 -15.79 -8.42 2.81
C HIS A 96 -15.34 -8.89 1.44
N LEU A 97 -14.49 -8.10 0.77
CA LEU A 97 -13.96 -8.40 -0.56
C LEU A 97 -12.44 -8.48 -0.48
N TYR A 98 -11.85 -9.51 -1.07
CA TYR A 98 -10.41 -9.73 -1.09
C TYR A 98 -9.94 -9.91 -2.52
N ILE A 99 -8.91 -9.16 -2.94
CA ILE A 99 -8.25 -9.42 -4.21
C ILE A 99 -7.35 -10.64 -4.06
N GLN A 100 -7.51 -11.62 -4.96
CA GLN A 100 -6.72 -12.86 -5.01
C GLN A 100 -6.64 -13.60 -3.65
N ASN A 101 -7.69 -13.51 -2.82
CA ASN A 101 -7.72 -14.05 -1.44
C ASN A 101 -6.54 -13.58 -0.55
N THR A 102 -5.98 -12.39 -0.80
CA THR A 102 -4.75 -11.91 -0.14
C THR A 102 -4.96 -10.65 0.70
N PHE A 103 -5.67 -9.64 0.17
CA PHE A 103 -5.90 -8.36 0.86
C PHE A 103 -7.26 -7.76 0.51
N GLU A 104 -7.84 -6.99 1.42
CA GLU A 104 -9.03 -6.17 1.16
C GLU A 104 -8.60 -4.84 0.50
N PRO A 105 -9.05 -4.53 -0.74
CA PRO A 105 -8.66 -3.33 -1.46
C PRO A 105 -9.44 -2.10 -0.96
N ASN A 106 -8.97 -0.89 -1.30
CA ASN A 106 -9.68 0.31 -0.87
C ASN A 106 -11.04 0.42 -1.60
N PRO A 107 -12.12 0.83 -0.90
CA PRO A 107 -13.45 0.98 -1.50
C PRO A 107 -13.46 1.95 -2.69
N ASP A 108 -12.77 3.07 -2.57
CA ASP A 108 -12.66 4.12 -3.58
C ASP A 108 -11.69 3.80 -4.73
N GLU A 109 -10.99 2.65 -4.67
CA GLU A 109 -10.06 2.25 -5.72
C GLU A 109 -10.81 1.83 -6.99
N LEU A 110 -10.29 2.26 -8.15
CA LEU A 110 -10.82 1.86 -9.44
C LEU A 110 -10.52 0.39 -9.70
N VAL A 111 -11.52 -0.36 -10.17
CA VAL A 111 -11.33 -1.77 -10.51
C VAL A 111 -10.36 -1.92 -11.71
N TYR A 112 -10.20 -0.88 -12.55
CA TYR A 112 -9.16 -0.83 -13.58
C TYR A 112 -7.74 -0.93 -13.02
N ASP A 113 -7.39 -0.18 -11.97
CA ASP A 113 -6.05 -0.22 -11.38
C ASP A 113 -5.77 -1.57 -10.72
N LEU A 114 -6.73 -2.08 -9.94
CA LEU A 114 -6.65 -3.43 -9.37
C LEU A 114 -6.51 -4.51 -10.45
N PHE A 115 -7.24 -4.39 -11.56
CA PHE A 115 -7.09 -5.30 -12.70
C PHE A 115 -5.71 -5.16 -13.35
N ARG A 116 -5.18 -3.95 -13.52
CA ARG A 116 -3.85 -3.72 -14.10
C ARG A 116 -2.73 -4.31 -13.24
N LEU A 117 -2.85 -4.22 -11.92
CA LEU A 117 -1.84 -4.66 -10.95
C LEU A 117 -1.95 -6.16 -10.59
N PHE A 118 -3.17 -6.70 -10.48
CA PHE A 118 -3.41 -8.03 -9.90
C PHE A 118 -4.13 -9.04 -10.82
N LYS A 119 -4.32 -8.72 -12.12
CA LYS A 119 -4.95 -9.68 -13.06
C LYS A 119 -4.18 -11.00 -13.16
N THR A 120 -4.95 -12.08 -13.27
CA THR A 120 -4.51 -13.45 -13.48
C THR A 120 -5.28 -14.02 -14.69
N ASN A 121 -4.58 -14.47 -15.74
CA ASN A 121 -5.22 -14.99 -16.96
C ASN A 121 -6.28 -14.05 -17.59
N ASN A 122 -6.00 -12.74 -17.61
CA ASN A 122 -6.93 -11.68 -18.05
C ASN A 122 -8.25 -11.56 -17.24
N GLU A 123 -8.30 -12.13 -16.04
CA GLU A 123 -9.37 -11.94 -15.05
C GLU A 123 -8.80 -11.33 -13.77
N LEU A 124 -9.59 -10.52 -13.03
CA LEU A 124 -9.28 -10.16 -11.64
C LEU A 124 -10.09 -11.05 -10.71
N ILE A 125 -9.44 -11.85 -9.87
CA ILE A 125 -10.13 -12.72 -8.92
C ILE A 125 -10.49 -11.90 -7.67
N VAL A 126 -11.79 -11.75 -7.43
CA VAL A 126 -12.36 -11.07 -6.27
C VAL A 126 -13.00 -12.13 -5.38
N SER A 127 -12.32 -12.49 -4.31
CA SER A 127 -12.85 -13.40 -3.30
C SER A 127 -13.78 -12.66 -2.33
N TYR A 128 -14.84 -13.29 -1.81
CA TYR A 128 -15.81 -12.62 -0.94
C TYR A 128 -16.34 -13.50 0.21
N CYS A 129 -16.65 -12.87 1.34
CA CYS A 129 -17.23 -13.55 2.51
C CYS A 129 -18.16 -12.66 3.36
N LEU A 130 -19.00 -13.32 4.16
CA LEU A 130 -19.98 -12.71 5.07
C LEU A 130 -19.37 -12.28 6.42
N GLN A 131 -18.32 -12.98 6.85
CA GLN A 131 -17.56 -12.70 8.07
C GLN A 131 -16.11 -12.43 7.69
N VAL A 132 -15.41 -11.62 8.49
CA VAL A 132 -13.96 -11.38 8.34
C VAL A 132 -13.22 -12.72 8.36
N ALA A 133 -12.49 -13.02 7.29
CA ALA A 133 -11.78 -14.30 7.15
C ALA A 133 -10.38 -14.29 7.79
N PHE A 134 -9.80 -13.09 7.97
CA PHE A 134 -8.48 -12.87 8.54
C PHE A 134 -8.50 -11.61 9.43
N GLY A 135 -8.07 -11.77 10.68
CA GLY A 135 -7.98 -10.72 11.70
C GLY A 135 -7.14 -11.19 12.89
#